data_AF-A0A519GIV0-F1
#
_entry.id   AF-A0A519GIV0-F1
#
_cell.length_a   1.000
_cell.length_b   1.000
_cell.length_c   1.000
_cell.angle_alpha   90.00
_cell.angle_beta   90.00
_cell.angle_gamma   90.00
#
_symmetry.space_group_name_H-M   'P 1'
#
loop_
_entity.id
_entity.type
_entity.pdbx_description
1 polymer ?
#
loop_
_entity_poly.entity_id
_entity_poly.type
_entity_poly.pdbx_seq_one_letter_code
_entity_poly.pdbx_strand_id
1 'polypeptide(L)' 'MADKLAELKPSLRGWMHAGFVPLLLAAGVVLIVLSPTTETRWGSAIYVASALLLFTVSSIYHRGTWEVGIWAFWRR' A
#
# COMPACT_ATOMS: atom_id res chain seq x y z
N MET A 1 -2.84 -27.06 15.37
CA MET A 1 -4.03 -26.20 15.14
C MET A 1 -3.63 -24.78 14.77
N ALA A 2 -2.68 -24.15 15.45
CA ALA A 2 -2.17 -22.81 15.12
C ALA A 2 -1.63 -22.67 13.67
N ASP A 3 -0.88 -23.66 13.18
CA ASP A 3 -0.36 -23.65 11.79
C ASP A 3 -1.46 -23.61 10.73
N LYS A 4 -2.57 -24.33 10.93
CA LYS A 4 -3.69 -24.35 9.97
C LYS A 4 -4.40 -23.01 9.85
N LEU A 5 -4.40 -22.21 10.93
CA LEU A 5 -4.97 -20.86 10.92
C LEU A 5 -4.04 -19.84 10.23
N ALA A 6 -2.73 -20.06 10.28
CA ALA A 6 -1.75 -19.25 9.55
C ALA A 6 -1.85 -19.49 8.03
N GLU A 7 -2.09 -20.73 7.58
CA GLU A 7 -2.33 -21.07 6.17
C GLU A 7 -3.62 -20.43 5.60
N LEU A 8 -4.62 -20.18 6.45
CA LEU A 8 -5.87 -19.51 6.06
C LEU A 8 -5.76 -17.98 5.99
N LYS A 9 -4.63 -17.40 6.40
CA LYS A 9 -4.44 -15.95 6.33
C LYS A 9 -4.48 -15.51 4.87
N PRO A 10 -5.39 -14.61 4.46
CA PRO A 10 -5.49 -14.18 3.07
C PRO A 10 -4.23 -13.40 2.66
N SER A 11 -3.23 -14.11 2.12
CA SER A 11 -1.93 -13.54 1.76
C SER A 11 -1.99 -12.74 0.46
N LEU A 12 -2.93 -13.10 -0.43
CA LEU A 12 -3.04 -12.55 -1.77
C LEU A 12 -3.15 -11.02 -1.80
N ARG A 13 -3.99 -10.42 -0.94
CA ARG A 13 -4.19 -8.96 -0.90
C ARG A 13 -2.88 -8.22 -0.57
N GLY A 14 -2.16 -8.65 0.45
CA GLY A 14 -0.91 -8.02 0.86
C GLY A 14 0.18 -8.10 -0.22
N TRP A 15 0.30 -9.25 -0.89
CA TRP A 15 1.28 -9.47 -1.95
C TRP A 15 0.94 -8.72 -3.24
N MET A 16 -0.33 -8.65 -3.63
CA MET A 16 -0.77 -7.83 -4.75
C MET A 16 -0.40 -6.36 -4.50
N HIS A 17 -0.76 -5.80 -3.35
CA HIS A 17 -0.43 -4.42 -3.05
C HIS A 17 1.09 -4.18 -3.04
N ALA A 18 1.88 -5.10 -2.45
CA ALA A 18 3.35 -5.00 -2.47
C ALA A 18 3.92 -4.95 -3.90
N GLY A 19 3.42 -5.78 -4.81
CA GLY A 19 3.84 -5.79 -6.22
C GLY A 19 3.40 -4.54 -6.99
N PHE A 20 2.25 -3.95 -6.64
CA PHE A 20 1.74 -2.75 -7.29
C PHE A 20 2.45 -1.46 -6.85
N VAL A 21 3.01 -1.38 -5.63
CA VAL A 21 3.72 -0.18 -5.13
C VAL A 21 4.82 0.32 -6.10
N PRO A 22 5.77 -0.49 -6.59
CA PRO A 22 6.79 0.00 -7.51
C PRO A 22 6.22 0.46 -8.86
N LEU A 23 5.18 -0.22 -9.36
CA LEU A 23 4.50 0.18 -10.60
C LEU A 23 3.77 1.52 -10.43
N LEU A 24 3.05 1.67 -9.32
CA LEU A 24 2.36 2.90 -8.95
C LEU A 24 3.35 4.06 -8.78
N LEU A 25 4.50 3.83 -8.15
CA LEU A 25 5.55 4.84 -8.00
C LEU A 25 6.07 5.29 -9.37
N ALA A 26 6.42 4.35 -10.24
CA ALA A 26 6.92 4.66 -11.58
C ALA A 26 5.88 5.43 -12.40
N ALA A 27 4.64 4.95 -12.46
CA ALA A 27 3.54 5.62 -13.17
C ALA A 27 3.22 7.00 -12.57
N GLY A 28 3.28 7.12 -11.24
CA GLY A 28 3.04 8.37 -10.53
C GLY A 28 4.11 9.43 -10.81
N VAL A 29 5.38 9.03 -10.87
CA VAL A 29 6.47 9.93 -11.30
C VAL A 29 6.22 10.42 -12.72
N VAL A 30 5.88 9.52 -13.66
CA VAL A 30 5.55 9.90 -15.04
C VAL A 30 4.39 10.89 -15.08
N LEU A 31 3.31 10.64 -14.33
CA LEU A 31 2.15 11.52 -14.25
C LEU A 31 2.51 12.93 -13.76
N ILE A 32 3.33 13.04 -12.71
CA ILE A 32 3.77 14.33 -12.13
C ILE A 32 4.67 15.10 -13.10
N VAL A 33 5.61 14.40 -13.76
CA VAL A 33 6.54 15.01 -14.73
C VAL A 33 5.78 15.54 -15.93
N LEU A 34 4.85 14.75 -16.48
CA LEU A 34 4.06 15.11 -17.66
C LEU A 34 2.89 16.06 -17.38
N SER A 35 2.62 16.39 -16.11
CA SER A 35 1.59 17.36 -15.75
C SER A 35 1.93 18.77 -16.29
N PRO A 36 1.08 19.37 -17.16
CA PRO A 36 1.43 20.56 -17.93
C PRO A 36 1.31 21.87 -17.14
N THR A 37 0.58 21.88 -16.03
CA THR A 37 0.37 23.08 -15.20
C THR A 37 0.79 22.80 -13.76
N THR A 38 1.08 23.87 -13.01
CA THR A 38 1.39 23.78 -11.59
C THR A 38 0.27 23.11 -10.79
N GLU A 39 -0.98 23.44 -11.10
CA GLU A 39 -2.17 22.86 -10.45
C GLU A 39 -2.29 21.35 -10.71
N THR A 40 -2.18 20.92 -11.98
CA THR A 40 -2.24 19.49 -12.33
C THR A 40 -1.07 18.70 -11.74
N ARG A 41 0.10 19.32 -11.61
CA ARG A 41 1.27 18.69 -10.98
C ARG A 41 1.05 18.47 -9.48
N TRP A 42 0.52 19.45 -8.76
CA TRP A 42 0.19 19.30 -7.34
C TRP A 42 -0.95 18.30 -7.12
N GLY A 43 -2.01 18.36 -7.93
CA GLY A 43 -3.09 17.39 -7.89
C GLY A 43 -2.59 15.95 -8.10
N SER A 44 -1.72 15.76 -9.10
CA SER A 44 -1.08 14.46 -9.36
C SER A 44 -0.19 14.01 -8.21
N ALA A 45 0.60 14.91 -7.62
CA ALA A 45 1.47 14.60 -6.49
C ALA A 45 0.66 14.14 -5.26
N ILE A 46 -0.43 14.84 -4.92
CA ILE A 46 -1.31 14.48 -3.81
C ILE A 46 -1.98 13.12 -4.07
N TYR A 47 -2.47 12.89 -5.29
CA TYR A 47 -3.06 11.63 -5.69
C TYR A 47 -2.07 10.46 -5.55
N VAL A 48 -0.87 10.60 -6.11
CA VAL A 48 0.18 9.57 -6.07
C VAL A 48 0.63 9.30 -4.64
N ALA A 49 0.81 10.35 -3.82
CA ALA A 49 1.17 10.19 -2.41
C ALA A 49 0.10 9.43 -1.63
N SER A 50 -1.18 9.77 -1.85
CA SER A 50 -2.32 9.09 -1.21
C SER A 50 -2.41 7.63 -1.63
N ALA A 51 -2.22 7.35 -2.91
CA ALA A 51 -2.20 5.98 -3.44
C ALA A 51 -1.02 5.19 -2.85
N LEU A 52 0.19 5.75 -2.81
CA LEU A 52 1.35 5.08 -2.23
C LEU A 52 1.13 4.75 -0.75
N LEU A 53 0.56 5.68 0.02
CA LEU A 53 0.18 5.44 1.42
C LEU A 53 -0.80 4.27 1.53
N LEU A 54 -1.90 4.29 0.77
CA LEU A 54 -2.93 3.25 0.81
C LEU A 54 -2.36 1.86 0.49
N PHE A 55 -1.63 1.74 -0.62
CA PHE A 55 -1.08 0.45 -1.06
C PHE A 55 0.04 -0.05 -0.13
N THR A 56 0.89 0.84 0.36
CA THR A 56 1.99 0.46 1.28
C THR A 56 1.46 0.04 2.64
N VAL A 57 0.56 0.83 3.23
CA VAL A 57 -0.09 0.51 4.52
C VAL A 57 -0.85 -0.80 4.42
N SER A 58 -1.64 -1.00 3.35
CA SER A 58 -2.36 -2.26 3.12
C SER A 58 -1.41 -3.45 2.97
N SER A 59 -0.30 -3.30 2.23
CA SER A 59 0.72 -4.33 2.08
C SER A 59 1.34 -4.72 3.42
N ILE A 60 1.69 -3.75 4.26
CA ILE A 60 2.27 -3.98 5.59
C ILE A 60 1.24 -4.67 6.50
N TYR A 61 0.03 -4.12 6.59
CA TYR A 61 -1.05 -4.65 7.42
C TYR A 61 -1.34 -6.13 7.15
N HIS A 62 -1.50 -6.51 5.87
CA HIS A 62 -1.86 -7.88 5.48
C HIS A 62 -0.69 -8.86 5.51
N ARG A 63 0.57 -8.42 5.32
CA ARG A 63 1.74 -9.30 5.34
C ARG A 63 2.30 -9.53 6.74
N GLY A 64 2.18 -8.56 7.66
CA GLY A 64 2.81 -8.67 8.98
C GLY A 64 2.20 -9.75 9.89
N THR A 65 3.07 -10.40 10.67
CA THR A 65 2.70 -11.30 11.79
C THR A 65 2.91 -10.54 13.10
N TRP A 66 1.88 -9.82 13.53
CA TRP A 66 1.98 -8.83 14.59
C TRP A 66 1.78 -9.43 15.98
N GLU A 67 2.58 -8.98 16.96
CA GLU A 67 2.29 -9.25 18.36
C GLU A 67 1.01 -8.55 18.82
N VAL A 68 0.37 -9.07 19.88
CA VAL A 68 -0.97 -8.65 20.33
C VAL A 68 -1.09 -7.13 20.54
N GLY A 69 -0.06 -6.49 21.11
CA GLY A 69 -0.04 -5.04 21.32
C GLY A 69 -0.01 -4.23 20.02
N ILE A 70 0.75 -4.69 19.02
CA ILE A 70 0.87 -4.05 17.71
C ILE A 70 -0.39 -4.33 16.87
N TRP A 71 -0.97 -5.52 16.98
CA TRP A 71 -2.24 -5.86 16.34
C TRP A 71 -3.39 -4.97 16.81
N ALA A 72 -3.41 -4.59 18.10
CA ALA A 72 -4.42 -3.67 18.64
C ALA A 72 -4.36 -2.25 18.03
N PHE A 73 -3.19 -1.83 17.55
CA PHE A 73 -3.03 -0.58 16.80
C PHE A 73 -3.56 -0.73 15.37
N TRP A 74 -3.18 -1.82 14.69
CA TRP A 74 -3.52 -2.09 13.29
C TRP A 74 -5.00 -2.42 13.04
N ARG A 75 -5.70 -3.01 14.02
CA ARG A 75 -7.10 -3.44 13.85
C ARG A 75 -8.14 -2.30 13.89
N ARG A 76 -7.71 -1.07 14.21
CA ARG A 76 -8.59 0.11 14.39
C ARG A 76 -8.95 0.70 13.03
#